data_AF-A0A0D1EET2-F1
#
_entry.id   AF-A0A0D1EET2-F1
#
_cell.length_a   1.000
_cell.length_b   1.000
_cell.length_c   1.000
_cell.angle_alpha   90.00
_cell.angle_beta   90.00
_cell.angle_gamma   90.00
#
_symmetry.space_group_name_H-M   'P 1'
#
loop_
_entity.id
_entity.type
_entity.pdbx_description
1 polymer ?
#
loop_
_entity_poly.entity_id
_entity_poly.type
_entity_poly.pdbx_seq_one_letter_code
_entity_poly.pdbx_strand_id
1 'polypeptide(L)' 'MPRQRLVRIERVRLDPLEGLAHGIAVLRAPEGSLDRYPVAAPVAPEWSFERTLDALGRAARA' A
#
# COMPACT_ATOMS: atom_id res chain seq x y z
N MET A 1 -12.82 10.70 9.41
CA MET A 1 -13.43 9.93 8.31
C MET A 1 -13.94 8.62 8.85
N PRO A 2 -15.08 8.06 8.38
CA PRO A 2 -15.43 6.69 8.70
C PRO A 2 -14.20 5.80 8.48
N ARG A 3 -13.89 4.91 9.44
CA ARG A 3 -12.67 4.08 9.41
C ARG A 3 -12.73 3.12 8.23
N GLN A 4 -12.22 3.56 7.08
CA GLN A 4 -12.02 2.74 5.91
C GLN A 4 -11.05 1.59 6.26
N ARG A 5 -11.35 0.37 5.80
CA ARG A 5 -10.55 -0.82 6.09
C ARG A 5 -9.72 -1.21 4.87
N LEU A 6 -8.42 -1.37 5.06
CA LEU A 6 -7.54 -1.90 4.01
C LEU A 6 -7.92 -3.33 3.66
N VAL A 7 -8.19 -3.56 2.38
CA VAL A 7 -8.54 -4.87 1.82
C VAL A 7 -7.33 -5.52 1.18
N ARG A 8 -6.63 -4.79 0.30
CA ARG A 8 -5.45 -5.27 -0.42
C ARG A 8 -4.62 -4.12 -0.97
N ILE A 9 -3.40 -4.44 -1.39
CA ILE A 9 -2.55 -3.59 -2.23
C ILE A 9 -2.49 -4.21 -3.62
N GLU A 10 -2.75 -3.42 -4.65
CA GLU A 10 -2.66 -3.83 -6.06
C GLU A 10 -1.44 -3.18 -6.74
N ARG A 11 -1.04 -3.73 -7.89
CA ARG A 11 -0.06 -3.12 -8.82
C ARG A 11 1.25 -2.70 -8.14
N VAL A 12 1.79 -3.57 -7.29
CA VAL A 12 3.05 -3.30 -6.59
C VAL A 12 4.19 -3.18 -7.60
N ARG A 13 4.91 -2.07 -7.53
CA ARG A 13 6.12 -1.80 -8.32
C ARG A 13 7.23 -1.37 -7.39
N LEU A 14 8.42 -1.92 -7.58
CA LEU A 14 9.63 -1.45 -6.91
C LEU A 14 10.32 -0.40 -7.78
N ASP A 15 10.73 0.69 -7.15
CA ASP A 15 11.61 1.71 -7.71
C ASP A 15 12.97 1.64 -7.01
N PRO A 16 13.94 0.90 -7.57
CA PRO A 16 15.23 0.69 -6.93
C PRO A 16 16.12 1.93 -6.95
N LEU A 17 15.83 2.92 -7.81
CA LEU A 17 16.59 4.17 -7.88
C LEU A 17 16.21 5.10 -6.73
N GLU A 18 14.92 5.15 -6.41
CA GLU A 18 14.40 5.98 -5.33
C GLU A 18 14.35 5.26 -3.98
N GLY A 19 14.57 3.93 -3.95
CA GLY A 19 14.42 3.12 -2.74
C GLY A 19 12.96 3.06 -2.27
N LEU A 20 12.01 3.09 -3.21
CA LEU A 20 10.58 3.13 -2.93
C LEU A 20 9.87 1.90 -3.49
N ALA A 21 8.81 1.50 -2.81
CA ALA A 21 7.77 0.69 -3.41
C ALA A 21 6.54 1.56 -3.64
N HIS A 22 5.87 1.33 -4.76
CA HIS A 22 4.59 1.94 -5.09
C HIS A 22 3.53 0.86 -5.17
N GLY A 23 2.29 1.22 -4.83
CA GLY A 23 1.13 0.36 -5.03
C GLY A 23 -0.15 1.17 -5.07
N ILE A 24 -1.26 0.48 -5.28
CA ILE A 24 -2.60 1.05 -5.15
C ILE A 24 -3.26 0.40 -3.93
N ALA A 25 -3.54 1.21 -2.92
CA ALA A 25 -4.29 0.75 -1.77
C ALA A 25 -5.77 0.68 -2.11
N VAL A 26 -6.39 -0.47 -1.85
CA VAL A 26 -7.83 -0.67 -1.99
C VAL A 26 -8.44 -0.68 -0.60
N LEU A 27 -9.20 0.36 -0.29
CA LEU A 27 -9.92 0.50 0.96
C LEU A 27 -11.40 0.19 0.77
N ARG A 28 -12.02 -0.40 1.79
CA ARG A 28 -13.46 -0.57 1.88
C ARG A 28 -14.04 0.43 2.87
N ALA A 29 -14.97 1.25 2.42
CA ALA A 29 -15.72 2.15 3.29
C ALA A 29 -16.88 1.41 3.99
N PRO A 30 -17.46 1.95 5.09
CA PRO A 30 -18.50 1.23 5.86
C PRO A 30 -19.74 0.85 5.06
N GLU A 31 -20.13 1.66 4.09
CA GLU A 31 -21.23 1.43 3.15
C GLU A 31 -20.91 0.37 2.08
N GLY A 32 -19.70 -0.18 2.10
CA GLY A 32 -19.27 -1.30 1.27
C GLY A 32 -18.59 -0.92 -0.05
N SER A 33 -18.55 0.38 -0.37
CA SER A 33 -17.84 0.92 -1.54
C SER A 33 -16.32 0.64 -1.45
N LEU A 34 -15.65 0.63 -2.61
CA LEU A 34 -14.21 0.41 -2.71
C LEU A 34 -13.51 1.64 -3.29
N ASP A 35 -12.68 2.26 -2.47
CA ASP A 35 -11.83 3.38 -2.87
C ASP A 35 -10.43 2.89 -3.22
N ARG A 36 -9.80 3.60 -4.17
CA ARG A 36 -8.44 3.30 -4.65
C ARG A 36 -7.60 4.56 -4.64
N TYR A 37 -6.43 4.51 -4.02
CA TYR A 37 -5.47 5.60 -4.06
C TYR A 37 -4.04 5.07 -4.18
N PRO A 38 -3.15 5.84 -4.83
CA PRO A 38 -1.74 5.51 -4.86
C PRO A 38 -1.14 5.60 -3.46
N VAL A 39 -0.27 4.65 -3.14
CA VAL A 39 0.53 4.64 -1.92
C VAL A 39 1.98 4.37 -2.29
N ALA A 40 2.90 4.99 -1.57
CA ALA A 40 4.33 4.73 -1.66
C ALA A 40 4.92 4.52 -0.27
N ALA A 41 5.94 3.68 -0.18
CA ALA A 41 6.66 3.43 1.07
C ALA A 41 8.16 3.23 0.79
N PRO A 42 9.05 3.72 1.66
CA PRO A 42 10.46 3.38 1.61
C PRO A 42 10.67 1.88 1.77
N VAL A 43 11.58 1.31 0.97
CA VAL A 43 11.96 -0.11 1.00
C VAL A 43 13.45 -0.26 0.86
N ALA A 44 13.98 -1.38 1.34
CA ALA A 44 15.37 -1.74 1.12
C ALA A 44 15.48 -2.86 0.07
N PRO A 45 16.56 -2.93 -0.72
CA PRO A 45 16.73 -3.93 -1.79
C PRO A 45 16.65 -5.38 -1.31
N GLU A 46 17.04 -5.65 -0.06
CA GLU A 46 17.02 -6.97 0.56
C GLU A 46 15.65 -7.39 1.11
N TRP A 47 14.65 -6.53 1.04
CA TRP A 47 13.33 -6.85 1.57
C TRP A 47 12.63 -7.92 0.75
N SER A 48 12.00 -8.86 1.46
CA SER A 48 11.05 -9.77 0.84
C SER A 48 9.83 -9.02 0.31
N PHE A 49 9.10 -9.69 -0.58
CA PHE A 49 7.83 -9.16 -1.08
C PHE A 49 6.82 -8.93 0.04
N GLU A 50 6.73 -9.83 1.03
CA GLU A 50 5.85 -9.68 2.19
C GLU A 50 6.20 -8.43 3.01
N ARG A 51 7.50 -8.20 3.28
CA ARG A 51 7.96 -7.03 4.03
C ARG A 51 7.67 -5.72 3.28
N THR A 52 7.77 -5.76 1.95
CA THR A 52 7.37 -4.65 1.07
C THR A 52 5.87 -4.37 1.16
N LEU A 53 5.04 -5.41 1.09
CA LEU A 53 3.59 -5.29 1.24
C LEU A 53 3.18 -4.74 2.59
N ASP A 54 3.84 -5.16 3.66
CA ASP A 54 3.58 -4.65 5.01
C ASP A 54 3.88 -3.15 5.13
N ALA A 55 4.96 -2.68 4.50
CA ALA A 55 5.29 -1.25 4.49
C ALA A 55 4.27 -0.43 3.71
N LEU A 56 3.86 -0.89 2.53
CA LEU A 56 2.78 -0.26 1.76
C LEU A 56 1.46 -0.28 2.54
N GLY A 57 1.17 -1.37 3.24
CA GLY A 57 -0.01 -1.51 4.09
C GLY A 57 0.00 -0.56 5.29
N ARG A 58 1.16 -0.27 5.89
CA ARG A 58 1.29 0.75 6.95
C ARG A 58 1.09 2.16 6.39
N ALA A 59 1.75 2.47 5.26
CA ALA A 59 1.61 3.75 4.59
C ALA A 59 0.15 4.04 4.18
N ALA A 60 -0.59 3.02 3.76
CA ALA A 60 -2.00 3.14 3.39
C ALA A 60 -2.94 3.45 4.58
N ARG A 61 -2.47 3.29 5.82
CA ARG A 61 -3.26 3.49 7.06
C ARG A 61 -2.82 4.72 7.87
N ALA A 62 -1.70 5.35 7.50
CA ALA A 62 -1.16 6.55 8.15
C ALA A 62 -1.88 7.80 7.63
#